data_AF-A0A7X5DWI9-F1
#
_entry.id   AF-A0A7X5DWI9-F1
#
_cell.length_a   1.000
_cell.length_b   1.000
_cell.length_c   1.000
_cell.angle_alpha   90.00
_cell.angle_beta   90.00
_cell.angle_gamma   90.00
#
_symmetry.space_group_name_H-M   'P 1'
#
loop_
_entity.id
_entity.type
_entity.pdbx_description
1 polymer ?
#
loop_
_entity_poly.entity_id
_entity_poly.type
_entity_poly.pdbx_seq_one_letter_code
_entity_poly.pdbx_strand_id
1 'polypeptide(L)'
;MEKKYELTDETKIIKTEECNIVLHRIRSLSNFNDVKKGDLGGWVEKEKNLAHYGNCWVYGDACIYGGAMIVDNAIVQNDATVCGRAIIKEDSSIKDSARIAGYVRIGGKAVIRGNATVYGECIIGGLSNISDSAKVHGNAFVTGTSTIEDNAEVYGCAKINSAMILENTKVYGDAVVDVGVRVTDNAFLCGGAEVAGRATIAGDAYVTSTEEVITVGVFGVYLTFFKDKNGSLLFSDEAYVRNINDLIERPERLPGGCVLQEFYAHVAGLARLYYKQQGNSEQSESLPKLMTF
;
A
#
# COMPACT_ATOMS: atom_id res chain seq x y z
N MET A 1 -29.68 18.36 16.91
CA MET A 1 -28.87 18.66 15.71
C MET A 1 -29.80 18.71 14.53
N GLU A 2 -29.63 19.68 13.64
CA GLU A 2 -30.37 19.74 12.37
C GLU A 2 -29.87 18.64 11.42
N LYS A 3 -30.77 18.02 10.65
CA LYS A 3 -30.39 16.95 9.72
C LYS A 3 -29.69 17.52 8.49
N LYS A 4 -28.53 16.95 8.15
CA LYS A 4 -27.75 17.32 6.96
C LYS A 4 -28.36 16.80 5.65
N TYR A 5 -29.01 15.63 5.69
CA TYR A 5 -29.60 14.94 4.54
C TYR A 5 -30.79 14.07 4.96
N GLU A 6 -31.58 13.64 3.97
CA GLU A 6 -32.66 12.66 4.12
C GLU A 6 -32.41 11.43 3.24
N LEU A 7 -33.03 10.30 3.60
CA LEU A 7 -33.17 9.13 2.73
C LEU A 7 -34.45 9.30 1.92
N THR A 8 -34.36 9.18 0.60
CA THR A 8 -35.53 9.30 -0.28
C THR A 8 -36.23 7.95 -0.48
N ASP A 9 -37.40 7.97 -1.12
CA ASP A 9 -38.15 6.77 -1.52
C ASP A 9 -37.53 6.04 -2.72
N GLU A 10 -36.55 6.65 -3.40
CA GLU A 10 -35.80 6.01 -4.48
C GLU A 10 -34.86 4.96 -3.90
N THR A 11 -35.02 3.71 -4.33
CA THR A 11 -34.29 2.56 -3.79
C THR A 11 -33.53 1.77 -4.83
N LYS A 12 -32.43 1.15 -4.38
CA LYS A 12 -31.58 0.24 -5.15
C LYS A 12 -31.36 -1.03 -4.32
N ILE A 13 -31.43 -2.20 -4.95
CA ILE A 13 -31.19 -3.48 -4.28
C ILE A 13 -29.79 -3.98 -4.62
N ILE A 14 -28.99 -4.25 -3.59
CA ILE A 14 -27.74 -5.01 -3.70
C ILE A 14 -28.03 -6.46 -3.28
N LYS A 15 -27.76 -7.40 -4.19
CA LYS A 15 -27.86 -8.83 -3.89
C LYS A 15 -26.54 -9.29 -3.29
N THR A 16 -26.60 -9.84 -2.09
CA THR A 16 -25.48 -10.53 -1.45
C THR A 16 -25.79 -12.03 -1.40
N GLU A 17 -24.82 -12.83 -1.02
CA GLU A 17 -25.02 -14.29 -0.84
C GLU A 17 -26.03 -14.59 0.28
N GLU A 18 -26.11 -13.73 1.31
CA GLU A 18 -26.93 -13.96 2.51
C GLU A 18 -28.32 -13.32 2.41
N CYS A 19 -28.41 -12.12 1.81
CA CYS A 19 -29.66 -11.37 1.74
C CYS A 19 -29.67 -10.30 0.64
N ASN A 20 -30.84 -9.73 0.41
CA ASN A 20 -31.01 -8.51 -0.38
C ASN A 20 -30.91 -7.30 0.54
N ILE A 21 -30.01 -6.38 0.22
CA ILE A 21 -29.83 -5.12 0.94
C ILE A 21 -30.53 -4.02 0.13
N VAL A 22 -31.41 -3.27 0.79
CA VAL A 22 -32.10 -2.12 0.20
C VAL A 22 -31.32 -0.86 0.57
N LEU A 23 -30.91 -0.11 -0.43
CA LEU A 23 -30.29 1.21 -0.28
C LEU A 23 -31.27 2.28 -0.69
N HIS A 24 -31.16 3.43 -0.04
CA HIS A 24 -31.92 4.64 -0.33
C HIS A 24 -30.99 5.70 -0.93
N ARG A 25 -31.45 6.38 -1.98
CA ARG A 25 -30.75 7.56 -2.51
C ARG A 25 -30.81 8.66 -1.46
N ILE A 26 -29.68 9.31 -1.18
CA ILE A 26 -29.64 10.46 -0.24
C ILE A 26 -29.95 11.77 -0.94
N ARG A 27 -30.59 12.70 -0.22
CA ARG A 27 -30.80 14.08 -0.68
C ARG A 27 -30.33 15.07 0.37
N SER A 28 -29.58 16.09 -0.05
CA SER A 28 -29.09 17.12 0.86
C SER A 28 -30.22 18.02 1.36
N LEU A 29 -30.23 18.31 2.66
CA LEU A 29 -31.17 19.25 3.29
C LEU A 29 -30.54 20.63 3.54
N SER A 30 -29.24 20.79 3.28
CA SER A 30 -28.46 21.99 3.59
C SER A 30 -27.36 22.26 2.55
N ASN A 31 -26.79 23.47 2.55
CA ASN A 31 -25.65 23.80 1.69
C ASN A 31 -24.34 23.57 2.46
N PHE A 32 -23.37 22.85 1.88
CA PHE A 32 -22.02 22.67 2.43
C PHE A 32 -21.05 22.28 1.32
N ASN A 33 -19.81 22.78 1.37
CA ASN A 33 -18.84 22.64 0.28
C ASN A 33 -19.45 22.99 -1.10
N ASP A 34 -19.36 22.06 -2.04
CA ASP A 34 -19.94 22.10 -3.37
C ASP A 34 -21.41 21.64 -3.41
N VAL A 35 -21.88 20.88 -2.41
CA VAL A 35 -23.25 20.36 -2.30
C VAL A 35 -24.25 21.47 -1.93
N LYS A 36 -25.34 21.54 -2.70
CA LYS A 36 -26.49 22.42 -2.48
C LYS A 36 -27.68 21.66 -1.92
N LYS A 37 -28.54 22.38 -1.20
CA LYS A 37 -29.81 21.86 -0.69
C LYS A 37 -30.65 21.36 -1.87
N GLY A 38 -31.12 20.12 -1.76
CA GLY A 38 -31.87 19.43 -2.82
C GLY A 38 -31.01 18.52 -3.70
N ASP A 39 -29.68 18.64 -3.67
CA ASP A 39 -28.80 17.77 -4.46
C ASP A 39 -28.93 16.31 -4.03
N LEU A 40 -28.97 15.42 -5.02
CA LEU A 40 -28.93 13.98 -4.79
C LEU A 40 -27.47 13.53 -4.63
N GLY A 41 -27.21 12.75 -3.58
CA GLY A 41 -25.94 12.03 -3.39
C GLY A 41 -26.08 10.56 -3.80
N GLY A 42 -25.17 9.69 -3.37
CA GLY A 42 -25.22 8.25 -3.65
C GLY A 42 -26.23 7.48 -2.80
N TRP A 43 -25.92 6.22 -2.52
CA TRP A 43 -26.83 5.25 -1.94
C TRP A 43 -26.37 4.80 -0.56
N VAL A 44 -27.27 4.84 0.43
CA VAL A 44 -26.98 4.34 1.78
C VAL A 44 -28.08 3.42 2.28
N GLU A 45 -27.73 2.39 3.05
CA GLU A 45 -28.72 1.46 3.65
C GLU A 45 -29.53 2.15 4.77
N LYS A 46 -28.85 2.90 5.65
CA LYS A 46 -29.47 3.53 6.82
C LYS A 46 -28.82 4.88 7.16
N GLU A 47 -29.55 5.70 7.91
CA GLU A 47 -29.11 7.03 8.37
C GLU A 47 -27.78 6.99 9.14
N LYS A 48 -27.44 5.87 9.79
CA LYS A 48 -26.15 5.72 10.50
C LYS A 48 -24.93 5.56 9.58
N ASN A 49 -25.12 5.30 8.29
CA ASN A 49 -24.00 5.07 7.37
C ASN A 49 -23.26 6.35 6.98
N LEU A 50 -23.87 7.52 7.12
CA LEU A 50 -23.26 8.82 6.78
C LEU A 50 -23.54 9.81 7.92
N ALA A 51 -22.51 10.52 8.38
CA ALA A 51 -22.69 11.45 9.49
C ALA A 51 -23.48 12.71 9.09
N HIS A 52 -24.23 13.24 10.06
CA HIS A 52 -24.89 14.56 9.94
C HIS A 52 -23.98 15.74 10.34
N TYR A 53 -22.75 15.48 10.77
CA TYR A 53 -21.75 16.49 11.10
C TYR A 53 -20.57 16.42 10.14
N GLY A 54 -19.74 17.48 10.13
CA GLY A 54 -18.64 17.62 9.18
C GLY A 54 -19.12 17.72 7.73
N ASN A 55 -18.18 17.60 6.80
CA ASN A 55 -18.45 17.76 5.37
C ASN A 55 -18.53 16.45 4.58
N CYS A 56 -18.56 15.30 5.25
CA CYS A 56 -18.63 14.00 4.57
C CYS A 56 -19.84 13.88 3.64
N TRP A 57 -19.64 13.24 2.49
CA TRP A 57 -20.69 13.06 1.49
C TRP A 57 -20.44 11.84 0.61
N VAL A 58 -21.54 11.30 0.08
CA VAL A 58 -21.54 10.21 -0.89
C VAL A 58 -22.06 10.79 -2.21
N TYR A 59 -21.25 10.77 -3.26
CA TYR A 59 -21.60 11.27 -4.59
C TYR A 59 -21.84 10.12 -5.58
N GLY A 60 -22.43 10.43 -6.73
CA GLY A 60 -22.56 9.49 -7.84
C GLY A 60 -23.40 8.27 -7.49
N ASP A 61 -22.90 7.08 -7.80
CA ASP A 61 -23.57 5.80 -7.56
C ASP A 61 -22.92 4.96 -6.46
N ALA A 62 -22.08 5.62 -5.64
CA ALA A 62 -21.40 4.99 -4.53
C ALA A 62 -22.40 4.40 -3.53
N CYS A 63 -22.08 3.23 -3.01
CA CYS A 63 -22.97 2.42 -2.19
C CYS A 63 -22.37 2.18 -0.80
N ILE A 64 -23.04 2.64 0.24
CA ILE A 64 -22.62 2.45 1.64
C ILE A 64 -23.65 1.61 2.38
N TYR A 65 -23.23 0.48 2.93
CA TYR A 65 -24.17 -0.43 3.61
C TYR A 65 -23.52 -1.26 4.71
N GLY A 66 -24.31 -2.12 5.37
CA GLY A 66 -23.91 -2.84 6.56
C GLY A 66 -23.67 -1.88 7.73
N GLY A 67 -22.66 -2.16 8.53
CA GLY A 67 -22.20 -1.30 9.63
C GLY A 67 -21.19 -0.23 9.22
N ALA A 68 -20.99 0.03 7.92
CA ALA A 68 -20.04 1.03 7.45
C ALA A 68 -20.46 2.45 7.88
N MET A 69 -19.49 3.32 8.16
CA MET A 69 -19.71 4.69 8.61
C MET A 69 -18.77 5.66 7.87
N ILE A 70 -19.35 6.66 7.21
CA ILE A 70 -18.64 7.78 6.58
C ILE A 70 -18.82 9.01 7.45
N VAL A 71 -17.73 9.58 7.97
CA VAL A 71 -17.76 10.65 8.98
C VAL A 71 -16.74 11.75 8.66
N ASP A 72 -16.74 12.82 9.47
CA ASP A 72 -15.88 14.00 9.31
C ASP A 72 -16.01 14.66 7.93
N ASN A 73 -14.94 14.70 7.12
CA ASN A 73 -14.91 15.28 5.78
C ASN A 73 -14.76 14.21 4.67
N ALA A 74 -14.94 12.94 5.00
CA ALA A 74 -14.67 11.85 4.07
C ALA A 74 -15.60 11.87 2.85
N ILE A 75 -15.04 11.63 1.68
CA ILE A 75 -15.79 11.62 0.41
C ILE A 75 -15.79 10.21 -0.18
N VAL A 76 -16.97 9.70 -0.52
CA VAL A 76 -17.11 8.48 -1.32
C VAL A 76 -17.84 8.83 -2.62
N GLN A 77 -17.35 8.41 -3.78
CA GLN A 77 -17.91 8.82 -5.06
C GLN A 77 -17.75 7.77 -6.16
N ASN A 78 -18.33 8.05 -7.34
CA ASN A 78 -18.37 7.18 -8.52
C ASN A 78 -19.11 5.87 -8.22
N ASP A 79 -18.50 4.71 -8.47
CA ASP A 79 -19.09 3.37 -8.27
C ASP A 79 -18.56 2.69 -6.98
N ALA A 80 -17.92 3.45 -6.10
CA ALA A 80 -17.24 2.92 -4.94
C ALA A 80 -18.21 2.26 -3.96
N THR A 81 -17.79 1.15 -3.36
CA THR A 81 -18.59 0.39 -2.40
C THR A 81 -17.90 0.32 -1.06
N VAL A 82 -18.60 0.70 0.01
CA VAL A 82 -18.10 0.60 1.39
C VAL A 82 -19.10 -0.19 2.23
N CYS A 83 -18.68 -1.32 2.79
CA CYS A 83 -19.53 -2.19 3.60
C CYS A 83 -18.79 -2.84 4.78
N GLY A 84 -19.43 -3.78 5.45
CA GLY A 84 -18.91 -4.37 6.69
C GLY A 84 -19.00 -3.41 7.87
N ARG A 85 -17.96 -3.31 8.69
CA ARG A 85 -17.84 -2.33 9.79
C ARG A 85 -16.76 -1.27 9.49
N ALA A 86 -16.58 -0.93 8.22
CA ALA A 86 -15.58 0.01 7.77
C ALA A 86 -15.89 1.43 8.28
N ILE A 87 -14.87 2.15 8.73
CA ILE A 87 -14.98 3.55 9.15
C ILE A 87 -14.08 4.39 8.24
N ILE A 88 -14.69 5.29 7.48
CA ILE A 88 -14.01 6.24 6.60
C ILE A 88 -14.19 7.63 7.20
N LYS A 89 -13.09 8.29 7.54
CA LYS A 89 -13.09 9.52 8.36
C LYS A 89 -12.05 10.53 7.90
N GLU A 90 -11.97 11.66 8.60
CA GLU A 90 -11.08 12.77 8.30
C GLU A 90 -11.25 13.28 6.85
N ASP A 91 -10.17 13.61 6.14
CA ASP A 91 -10.19 14.15 4.77
C ASP A 91 -9.94 13.04 3.72
N SER A 92 -10.28 11.78 4.03
CA SER A 92 -10.04 10.65 3.14
C SER A 92 -11.02 10.61 1.97
N SER A 93 -10.61 9.96 0.87
CA SER A 93 -11.44 9.86 -0.33
C SER A 93 -11.42 8.48 -0.97
N ILE A 94 -12.61 7.92 -1.20
CA ILE A 94 -12.83 6.64 -1.86
C ILE A 94 -13.53 6.91 -3.20
N LYS A 95 -12.95 6.47 -4.31
CA LYS A 95 -13.38 6.85 -5.65
C LYS A 95 -13.43 5.66 -6.60
N ASP A 96 -13.92 5.92 -7.79
CA ASP A 96 -13.99 4.98 -8.93
C ASP A 96 -14.73 3.69 -8.54
N SER A 97 -14.17 2.51 -8.80
CA SER A 97 -14.75 1.21 -8.50
C SER A 97 -14.17 0.58 -7.22
N ALA A 98 -13.57 1.39 -6.34
CA ALA A 98 -12.91 0.88 -5.13
C ALA A 98 -13.88 0.16 -4.20
N ARG A 99 -13.42 -0.94 -3.59
CA ARG A 99 -14.25 -1.81 -2.73
C ARG A 99 -13.64 -1.94 -1.35
N ILE A 100 -14.35 -1.46 -0.34
CA ILE A 100 -13.92 -1.50 1.07
C ILE A 100 -14.90 -2.37 1.87
N ALA A 101 -14.41 -3.38 2.58
CA ALA A 101 -15.25 -4.31 3.34
C ALA A 101 -14.59 -4.80 4.65
N GLY A 102 -15.34 -5.25 5.65
CA GLY A 102 -14.77 -5.74 6.91
C GLY A 102 -14.55 -4.65 7.97
N TYR A 103 -13.55 -4.79 8.84
CA TYR A 103 -13.23 -3.89 9.96
C TYR A 103 -12.15 -2.86 9.61
N VAL A 104 -12.27 -2.25 8.45
CA VAL A 104 -11.28 -1.30 7.92
C VAL A 104 -11.41 0.07 8.59
N ARG A 105 -10.30 0.73 8.88
CA ARG A 105 -10.28 2.15 9.28
C ARG A 105 -9.45 2.97 8.30
N ILE A 106 -10.08 3.94 7.65
CA ILE A 106 -9.41 4.85 6.71
C ILE A 106 -9.54 6.28 7.22
N GLY A 107 -8.41 6.99 7.31
CA GLY A 107 -8.34 8.38 7.77
C GLY A 107 -7.22 9.17 7.09
N GLY A 108 -6.83 10.30 7.69
CA GLY A 108 -5.89 11.26 7.12
C GLY A 108 -6.46 11.91 5.85
N LYS A 109 -5.61 12.00 4.83
CA LYS A 109 -5.96 12.37 3.45
C LYS A 109 -5.76 11.18 2.51
N ALA A 110 -5.96 9.96 3.01
CA ALA A 110 -5.77 8.76 2.22
C ALA A 110 -6.74 8.73 1.03
N VAL A 111 -6.26 8.31 -0.13
CA VAL A 111 -7.04 8.17 -1.36
C VAL A 111 -7.03 6.71 -1.78
N ILE A 112 -8.22 6.14 -1.99
CA ILE A 112 -8.40 4.79 -2.52
C ILE A 112 -9.26 4.88 -3.77
N ARG A 113 -8.74 4.41 -4.91
CA ARG A 113 -9.33 4.64 -6.24
C ARG A 113 -9.07 3.48 -7.21
N GLY A 114 -9.48 3.61 -8.46
CA GLY A 114 -9.42 2.52 -9.44
C GLY A 114 -10.32 1.34 -9.05
N ASN A 115 -9.82 0.12 -9.22
CA ASN A 115 -10.46 -1.14 -8.79
C ASN A 115 -9.89 -1.68 -7.47
N ALA A 116 -9.23 -0.83 -6.67
CA ALA A 116 -8.55 -1.26 -5.45
C ALA A 116 -9.53 -1.90 -4.45
N THR A 117 -9.08 -2.96 -3.79
CA THR A 117 -9.90 -3.71 -2.82
C THR A 117 -9.23 -3.72 -1.45
N VAL A 118 -9.94 -3.23 -0.44
CA VAL A 118 -9.45 -3.15 0.94
C VAL A 118 -10.38 -3.93 1.86
N TYR A 119 -9.86 -4.92 2.58
CA TYR A 119 -10.71 -5.74 3.46
C TYR A 119 -10.01 -6.37 4.65
N GLY A 120 -10.76 -6.92 5.62
CA GLY A 120 -10.19 -7.44 6.86
C GLY A 120 -10.13 -6.39 7.96
N GLU A 121 -9.10 -6.38 8.80
CA GLU A 121 -8.92 -5.47 9.94
C GLU A 121 -7.76 -4.47 9.73
N CYS A 122 -7.68 -3.89 8.53
CA CYS A 122 -6.58 -2.99 8.17
C CYS A 122 -6.84 -1.53 8.58
N ILE A 123 -5.74 -0.79 8.75
CA ILE A 123 -5.73 0.64 9.05
C ILE A 123 -4.95 1.35 7.95
N ILE A 124 -5.57 2.35 7.32
CA ILE A 124 -4.98 3.18 6.29
C ILE A 124 -5.09 4.65 6.72
N GLY A 125 -3.98 5.38 6.66
CA GLY A 125 -3.93 6.78 7.07
C GLY A 125 -2.86 7.59 6.36
N GLY A 126 -2.60 8.80 6.88
CA GLY A 126 -1.62 9.71 6.29
C GLY A 126 -2.05 10.24 4.92
N LEU A 127 -1.10 10.37 4.00
CA LEU A 127 -1.29 10.76 2.60
C LEU A 127 -1.28 9.54 1.66
N SER A 128 -1.68 8.37 2.16
CA SER A 128 -1.54 7.12 1.41
C SER A 128 -2.41 7.11 0.15
N ASN A 129 -1.89 6.61 -0.97
CA ASN A 129 -2.61 6.41 -2.23
C ASN A 129 -2.65 4.91 -2.55
N ILE A 130 -3.85 4.36 -2.70
CA ILE A 130 -4.07 2.96 -3.10
C ILE A 130 -4.90 2.97 -4.38
N SER A 131 -4.38 2.45 -5.48
CA SER A 131 -5.07 2.50 -6.78
C SER A 131 -4.97 1.23 -7.61
N ASP A 132 -5.51 1.32 -8.84
CA ASP A 132 -5.51 0.25 -9.84
C ASP A 132 -6.19 -1.01 -9.33
N SER A 133 -5.53 -2.18 -9.33
CA SER A 133 -6.09 -3.44 -8.83
C SER A 133 -5.47 -3.87 -7.50
N ALA A 134 -4.81 -2.94 -6.79
CA ALA A 134 -4.11 -3.21 -5.54
C ALA A 134 -5.05 -3.76 -4.46
N LYS A 135 -4.52 -4.63 -3.61
CA LYS A 135 -5.25 -5.22 -2.49
C LYS A 135 -4.54 -4.95 -1.18
N VAL A 136 -5.28 -4.44 -0.19
CA VAL A 136 -4.79 -4.27 1.18
C VAL A 136 -5.70 -5.00 2.14
N HIS A 137 -5.20 -6.04 2.79
CA HIS A 137 -6.06 -6.84 3.67
C HIS A 137 -5.38 -7.45 4.91
N GLY A 138 -6.11 -8.28 5.67
CA GLY A 138 -5.62 -8.77 6.96
C GLY A 138 -5.56 -7.66 8.00
N ASN A 139 -4.50 -7.63 8.80
CA ASN A 139 -4.20 -6.62 9.82
C ASN A 139 -3.19 -5.57 9.33
N ALA A 140 -3.11 -5.35 8.02
CA ALA A 140 -2.13 -4.45 7.43
C ALA A 140 -2.27 -3.01 7.94
N PHE A 141 -1.15 -2.31 8.09
CA PHE A 141 -1.08 -0.94 8.57
C PHE A 141 -0.33 -0.06 7.57
N VAL A 142 -1.04 0.83 6.88
CA VAL A 142 -0.50 1.66 5.79
C VAL A 142 -0.61 3.13 6.17
N THR A 143 0.52 3.83 6.28
CA THR A 143 0.58 5.22 6.77
C THR A 143 1.64 6.06 6.06
N GLY A 144 1.83 7.31 6.48
CA GLY A 144 2.79 8.22 5.85
C GLY A 144 2.35 8.62 4.44
N THR A 145 3.31 8.78 3.53
CA THR A 145 3.05 9.06 2.10
C THR A 145 3.24 7.78 1.28
N SER A 146 2.51 6.73 1.64
CA SER A 146 2.65 5.42 0.99
C SER A 146 1.88 5.34 -0.31
N THR A 147 2.42 4.61 -1.28
CA THR A 147 1.78 4.35 -2.58
C THR A 147 1.66 2.84 -2.78
N ILE A 148 0.46 2.34 -3.03
CA ILE A 148 0.19 0.92 -3.33
C ILE A 148 -0.62 0.86 -4.62
N GLU A 149 -0.02 0.41 -5.71
CA GLU A 149 -0.59 0.52 -7.06
C GLU A 149 -0.50 -0.80 -7.83
N ASP A 150 -0.98 -0.80 -9.08
CA ASP A 150 -1.01 -1.95 -9.98
C ASP A 150 -1.75 -3.17 -9.40
N ASN A 151 -1.08 -4.32 -9.25
CA ASN A 151 -1.63 -5.56 -8.70
C ASN A 151 -1.05 -5.90 -7.31
N ALA A 152 -0.42 -4.93 -6.63
CA ALA A 152 0.29 -5.17 -5.39
C ALA A 152 -0.65 -5.68 -4.28
N GLU A 153 -0.18 -6.63 -3.48
CA GLU A 153 -0.91 -7.19 -2.34
C GLU A 153 -0.17 -6.93 -1.04
N VAL A 154 -0.79 -6.16 -0.13
CA VAL A 154 -0.27 -5.92 1.24
C VAL A 154 -1.20 -6.57 2.25
N TYR A 155 -0.70 -7.54 3.02
CA TYR A 155 -1.54 -8.30 3.95
C TYR A 155 -0.82 -8.86 5.19
N GLY A 156 -1.51 -9.70 5.97
CA GLY A 156 -0.98 -10.15 7.27
C GLY A 156 -0.93 -8.99 8.26
N CYS A 157 0.16 -8.85 9.01
CA CYS A 157 0.43 -7.73 9.91
C CYS A 157 1.44 -6.74 9.31
N ALA A 158 1.58 -6.71 7.98
CA ALA A 158 2.57 -5.89 7.30
C ALA A 158 2.36 -4.39 7.58
N LYS A 159 3.47 -3.66 7.76
CA LYS A 159 3.49 -2.22 8.06
C LYS A 159 4.19 -1.47 6.94
N ILE A 160 3.46 -0.57 6.30
CA ILE A 160 3.98 0.27 5.20
C ILE A 160 3.95 1.72 5.67
N ASN A 161 5.09 2.39 5.63
CA ASN A 161 5.22 3.80 6.01
C ASN A 161 6.04 4.59 5.00
N SER A 162 5.38 5.49 4.25
CA SER A 162 6.02 6.34 3.23
C SER A 162 6.89 5.56 2.23
N ALA A 163 6.38 4.42 1.77
CA ALA A 163 7.03 3.53 0.81
C ALA A 163 6.17 3.32 -0.45
N MET A 164 6.79 2.84 -1.53
CA MET A 164 6.12 2.51 -2.80
C MET A 164 6.07 1.00 -2.99
N ILE A 165 4.87 0.44 -3.06
CA ILE A 165 4.62 -0.99 -3.30
C ILE A 165 3.84 -1.10 -4.61
N LEU A 166 4.48 -1.63 -5.65
CA LEU A 166 4.02 -1.51 -7.03
C LEU A 166 3.91 -2.87 -7.72
N GLU A 167 3.40 -2.87 -8.94
CA GLU A 167 3.34 -4.01 -9.85
C GLU A 167 2.70 -5.27 -9.24
N ASN A 168 3.34 -6.44 -9.30
CA ASN A 168 2.80 -7.72 -8.82
C ASN A 168 3.39 -8.13 -7.46
N THR A 169 3.82 -7.15 -6.67
CA THR A 169 4.53 -7.41 -5.42
C THR A 169 3.60 -7.91 -4.31
N LYS A 170 4.20 -8.64 -3.37
CA LYS A 170 3.50 -9.10 -2.17
C LYS A 170 4.28 -8.75 -0.92
N VAL A 171 3.67 -7.96 -0.04
CA VAL A 171 4.22 -7.63 1.28
C VAL A 171 3.31 -8.18 2.35
N TYR A 172 3.79 -9.13 3.15
CA TYR A 172 2.94 -9.84 4.10
C TYR A 172 3.65 -10.33 5.36
N GLY A 173 2.95 -11.07 6.22
CA GLY A 173 3.49 -11.49 7.52
C GLY A 173 3.66 -10.29 8.43
N ASP A 174 4.79 -10.19 9.13
CA ASP A 174 5.12 -9.06 10.01
C ASP A 174 6.09 -8.06 9.33
N ALA A 175 6.21 -8.12 8.00
CA ALA A 175 7.15 -7.30 7.25
C ALA A 175 6.91 -5.80 7.45
N VAL A 176 8.00 -5.05 7.59
CA VAL A 176 8.01 -3.59 7.73
C VAL A 176 8.72 -2.98 6.52
N VAL A 177 8.03 -2.10 5.81
CA VAL A 177 8.58 -1.34 4.69
C VAL A 177 8.46 0.14 5.02
N ASP A 178 9.58 0.77 5.31
CA ASP A 178 9.65 2.13 5.85
C ASP A 178 10.06 3.17 4.79
N VAL A 179 10.27 4.40 5.24
CA VAL A 179 10.42 5.60 4.39
C VAL A 179 11.45 5.40 3.27
N GLY A 180 11.02 5.69 2.05
CA GLY A 180 11.90 5.77 0.87
C GLY A 180 12.14 4.44 0.17
N VAL A 181 11.58 3.34 0.66
CA VAL A 181 11.71 2.03 0.03
C VAL A 181 10.77 1.91 -1.17
N ARG A 182 11.27 1.31 -2.25
CA ARG A 182 10.51 0.89 -3.42
C ARG A 182 10.51 -0.63 -3.52
N VAL A 183 9.34 -1.25 -3.60
CA VAL A 183 9.13 -2.68 -3.87
C VAL A 183 8.35 -2.80 -5.17
N THR A 184 8.88 -3.47 -6.18
CA THR A 184 8.30 -3.52 -7.54
C THR A 184 8.50 -4.88 -8.22
N ASP A 185 8.05 -5.02 -9.47
CA ASP A 185 8.06 -6.25 -10.26
C ASP A 185 7.25 -7.39 -9.60
N ASN A 186 7.87 -8.53 -9.31
CA ASN A 186 7.25 -9.70 -8.68
C ASN A 186 7.84 -10.00 -7.29
N ALA A 187 8.37 -8.97 -6.61
CA ALA A 187 9.07 -9.14 -5.34
C ALA A 187 8.13 -9.59 -4.20
N PHE A 188 8.67 -10.42 -3.31
CA PHE A 188 8.02 -10.89 -2.08
C PHE A 188 8.81 -10.39 -0.87
N LEU A 189 8.15 -9.64 0.02
CA LEU A 189 8.66 -9.29 1.34
C LEU A 189 7.75 -9.90 2.41
N CYS A 190 8.29 -10.74 3.27
CA CYS A 190 7.50 -11.41 4.29
C CYS A 190 8.28 -11.72 5.57
N GLY A 191 7.67 -12.51 6.46
CA GLY A 191 8.29 -12.86 7.74
C GLY A 191 8.50 -11.62 8.60
N GLY A 192 9.68 -11.51 9.20
CA GLY A 192 10.11 -10.36 10.00
C GLY A 192 11.04 -9.42 9.24
N ALA A 193 10.94 -9.37 7.91
CA ALA A 193 11.75 -8.46 7.11
C ALA A 193 11.45 -6.99 7.44
N GLU A 194 12.46 -6.24 7.86
CA GLU A 194 12.37 -4.80 8.03
C GLU A 194 13.29 -4.13 7.01
N VAL A 195 12.70 -3.40 6.05
CA VAL A 195 13.43 -2.70 4.99
C VAL A 195 13.16 -1.21 5.13
N ALA A 196 14.22 -0.40 5.14
CA ALA A 196 14.15 1.04 5.29
C ALA A 196 15.20 1.74 4.42
N GLY A 197 15.09 3.06 4.30
CA GLY A 197 15.99 3.87 3.48
C GLY A 197 15.65 3.76 1.99
N ARG A 198 16.57 4.19 1.13
CA ARG A 198 16.37 4.20 -0.34
C ARG A 198 16.60 2.83 -1.00
N ALA A 199 16.11 1.78 -0.35
CA ALA A 199 16.20 0.43 -0.89
C ALA A 199 15.23 0.26 -2.06
N THR A 200 15.67 -0.38 -3.14
CA THR A 200 14.80 -0.84 -4.23
C THR A 200 14.84 -2.36 -4.29
N ILE A 201 13.73 -3.01 -3.95
CA ILE A 201 13.53 -4.46 -4.01
C ILE A 201 12.66 -4.78 -5.22
N ALA A 202 13.19 -5.58 -6.15
CA ALA A 202 12.61 -5.71 -7.48
C ALA A 202 12.92 -7.08 -8.10
N GLY A 203 12.50 -7.32 -9.34
CA GLY A 203 12.53 -8.62 -9.99
C GLY A 203 11.73 -9.67 -9.24
N ASP A 204 12.32 -10.86 -9.12
CA ASP A 204 11.76 -12.01 -8.38
C ASP A 204 12.33 -12.09 -6.95
N ALA A 205 12.65 -10.95 -6.33
CA ALA A 205 13.19 -10.89 -4.97
C ALA A 205 12.34 -11.67 -3.97
N TYR A 206 13.00 -12.34 -3.03
CA TYR A 206 12.34 -13.06 -1.94
C TYR A 206 13.06 -12.74 -0.62
N VAL A 207 12.44 -11.88 0.19
CA VAL A 207 13.02 -11.32 1.41
C VAL A 207 12.15 -11.70 2.60
N THR A 208 12.73 -12.38 3.58
CA THR A 208 12.08 -12.92 4.78
C THR A 208 12.63 -12.33 6.08
N SER A 209 13.81 -11.72 6.03
CA SER A 209 14.46 -11.05 7.15
C SER A 209 15.26 -9.82 6.72
N THR A 210 15.49 -8.90 7.65
CA THR A 210 16.26 -7.66 7.41
C THR A 210 17.67 -7.93 6.89
N GLU A 211 18.32 -8.98 7.38
CA GLU A 211 19.71 -9.32 7.04
C GLU A 211 19.88 -9.77 5.57
N GLU A 212 18.79 -10.03 4.85
CA GLU A 212 18.81 -10.43 3.44
C GLU A 212 18.85 -9.24 2.48
N VAL A 213 18.78 -8.01 2.98
CA VAL A 213 18.82 -6.78 2.18
C VAL A 213 20.00 -5.92 2.61
N ILE A 214 20.85 -5.56 1.64
CA ILE A 214 21.92 -4.57 1.86
C ILE A 214 21.66 -3.38 0.94
N THR A 215 21.65 -2.18 1.50
CA THR A 215 21.61 -0.93 0.71
C THR A 215 22.89 -0.14 0.95
N VAL A 216 23.59 0.24 -0.12
CA VAL A 216 24.80 1.06 -0.06
C VAL A 216 24.60 2.31 -0.91
N GLY A 217 24.74 3.48 -0.30
CA GLY A 217 24.58 4.78 -0.95
C GLY A 217 25.90 5.53 -1.06
N VAL A 218 26.32 5.90 -2.28
CA VAL A 218 27.52 6.75 -2.49
C VAL A 218 27.25 7.72 -3.64
N PHE A 219 27.62 8.99 -3.47
CA PHE A 219 27.41 10.08 -4.44
C PHE A 219 25.96 10.20 -4.95
N GLY A 220 24.98 9.86 -4.11
CA GLY A 220 23.56 9.90 -4.47
C GLY A 220 23.05 8.71 -5.30
N VAL A 221 23.91 7.72 -5.56
CA VAL A 221 23.54 6.43 -6.16
C VAL A 221 23.36 5.41 -5.04
N TYR A 222 22.26 4.65 -5.08
CA TYR A 222 21.93 3.63 -4.08
C TYR A 222 21.86 2.27 -4.75
N LEU A 223 22.65 1.32 -4.24
CA LEU A 223 22.65 -0.07 -4.70
C LEU A 223 22.01 -0.92 -3.63
N THR A 224 20.98 -1.66 -4.01
CA THR A 224 20.27 -2.59 -3.14
C THR A 224 20.57 -4.01 -3.59
N PHE A 225 21.04 -4.86 -2.69
CA PHE A 225 21.34 -6.27 -2.95
C PHE A 225 20.35 -7.15 -2.20
N PHE A 226 19.92 -8.23 -2.84
CA PHE A 226 18.95 -9.17 -2.30
C PHE A 226 19.00 -10.48 -3.10
N LYS A 227 18.41 -11.55 -2.54
CA LYS A 227 18.25 -12.82 -3.25
C LYS A 227 16.90 -12.91 -3.93
N ASP A 228 16.86 -13.58 -5.07
CA ASP A 228 15.61 -14.05 -5.66
C ASP A 228 15.10 -15.33 -4.95
N LYS A 229 13.90 -15.77 -5.33
CA LYS A 229 13.29 -17.03 -4.84
C LYS A 229 14.13 -18.31 -5.07
N ASN A 230 15.10 -18.27 -5.99
CA ASN A 230 16.00 -19.40 -6.28
C ASN A 230 17.34 -19.27 -5.54
N GLY A 231 17.53 -18.23 -4.73
CA GLY A 231 18.77 -17.93 -4.03
C GLY A 231 19.82 -17.21 -4.88
N SER A 232 19.51 -16.81 -6.11
CA SER A 232 20.42 -16.01 -6.96
C SER A 232 20.58 -14.63 -6.37
N LEU A 233 21.82 -14.16 -6.27
CA LEU A 233 22.11 -12.81 -5.77
C LEU A 233 21.92 -11.78 -6.88
N LEU A 234 21.00 -10.86 -6.65
CA LEU A 234 20.65 -9.74 -7.53
C LEU A 234 21.07 -8.41 -6.91
N PHE A 235 21.10 -7.38 -7.75
CA PHE A 235 21.16 -6.00 -7.30
C PHE A 235 20.13 -5.14 -8.04
N SER A 236 19.77 -4.01 -7.45
CA SER A 236 19.02 -2.93 -8.07
C SER A 236 19.64 -1.57 -7.80
N ASP A 237 19.58 -0.67 -8.78
CA ASP A 237 19.99 0.73 -8.71
C ASP A 237 18.86 1.70 -9.09
N GLU A 238 17.63 1.37 -8.69
CA GLU A 238 16.36 2.01 -9.09
C GLU A 238 15.99 1.78 -10.57
N ALA A 239 16.93 1.93 -11.50
CA ALA A 239 16.68 1.84 -12.93
C ALA A 239 16.77 0.40 -13.47
N TYR A 240 17.62 -0.42 -12.87
CA TYR A 240 17.87 -1.79 -13.33
C TYR A 240 17.75 -2.79 -12.19
N VAL A 241 17.47 -4.04 -12.58
CA VAL A 241 17.59 -5.24 -11.75
C VAL A 241 18.41 -6.26 -12.54
N ARG A 242 19.53 -6.71 -11.98
CA ARG A 242 20.43 -7.64 -12.68
C ARG A 242 21.10 -8.59 -11.71
N ASN A 243 21.73 -9.63 -12.27
CA ASN A 243 22.56 -10.52 -11.48
C ASN A 243 23.84 -9.80 -11.02
N ILE A 244 24.28 -10.07 -9.80
CA ILE A 244 25.49 -9.44 -9.26
C ILE A 244 26.75 -9.72 -10.09
N ASN A 245 26.81 -10.87 -10.79
CA ASN A 245 27.96 -11.20 -11.63
C ASN A 245 28.12 -10.23 -12.79
N ASP A 246 27.03 -9.62 -13.28
CA ASP A 246 27.11 -8.59 -14.31
C ASP A 246 27.89 -7.36 -13.83
N LEU A 247 27.82 -7.01 -12.53
CA LEU A 247 28.60 -5.92 -11.93
C LEU A 247 30.08 -6.24 -11.84
N ILE A 248 30.39 -7.49 -11.51
CA ILE A 248 31.77 -7.93 -11.21
C ILE A 248 32.53 -8.19 -12.50
N GLU A 249 31.90 -8.87 -13.47
CA GLU A 249 32.58 -9.34 -14.68
C GLU A 249 32.60 -8.28 -15.78
N ARG A 250 31.61 -7.37 -15.80
CA ARG A 250 31.41 -6.40 -16.90
C ARG A 250 30.97 -5.01 -16.41
N PRO A 251 31.71 -4.38 -15.48
CA PRO A 251 31.34 -3.06 -14.93
C PRO A 251 31.26 -1.97 -16.00
N GLU A 252 31.98 -2.11 -17.12
CA GLU A 252 31.96 -1.16 -18.25
C GLU A 252 30.61 -1.06 -18.96
N ARG A 253 29.72 -2.04 -18.76
CA ARG A 253 28.36 -2.03 -19.32
C ARG A 253 27.36 -1.25 -18.48
N LEU A 254 27.76 -0.81 -17.29
CA LEU A 254 26.92 -0.05 -16.39
C LEU A 254 26.94 1.42 -16.77
N PRO A 255 25.80 2.12 -16.62
CA PRO A 255 25.75 3.55 -16.85
C PRO A 255 26.67 4.28 -15.86
N GLY A 256 27.32 5.35 -16.33
CA GLY A 256 28.21 6.18 -15.52
C GLY A 256 29.66 6.22 -16.00
N GLY A 257 30.46 7.10 -15.38
CA GLY A 257 31.90 7.18 -15.63
C GLY A 257 32.69 6.10 -14.88
N CYS A 258 34.00 6.01 -15.17
CA CYS A 258 34.89 4.98 -14.62
C CYS A 258 34.84 4.87 -13.08
N VAL A 259 34.80 5.99 -12.35
CA VAL A 259 34.74 6.00 -10.88
C VAL A 259 33.48 5.31 -10.35
N LEU A 260 32.34 5.53 -11.00
CA LEU A 260 31.09 4.91 -10.57
C LEU A 260 31.11 3.41 -10.87
N GLN A 261 31.61 3.02 -12.05
CA GLN A 261 31.77 1.62 -12.43
C GLN A 261 32.69 0.85 -11.46
N GLU A 262 33.79 1.48 -11.02
CA GLU A 262 34.64 0.91 -9.96
C GLU A 262 33.87 0.78 -8.64
N PHE A 263 33.11 1.79 -8.23
CA PHE A 263 32.27 1.72 -7.03
C PHE A 263 31.30 0.53 -7.08
N TYR A 264 30.57 0.35 -8.19
CA TYR A 264 29.68 -0.79 -8.41
C TYR A 264 30.41 -2.12 -8.19
N ALA A 265 31.58 -2.30 -8.81
CA ALA A 265 32.35 -3.55 -8.71
C ALA A 265 32.82 -3.85 -7.28
N HIS A 266 33.30 -2.82 -6.55
CA HIS A 266 33.77 -2.99 -5.17
C HIS A 266 32.62 -3.34 -4.22
N VAL A 267 31.49 -2.64 -4.31
CA VAL A 267 30.33 -2.91 -3.47
C VAL A 267 29.73 -4.28 -3.77
N ALA A 268 29.65 -4.65 -5.05
CA ALA A 268 29.22 -5.98 -5.46
C ALA A 268 30.12 -7.09 -4.88
N GLY A 269 31.43 -6.88 -4.88
CA GLY A 269 32.40 -7.79 -4.26
C GLY A 269 32.15 -7.98 -2.76
N LEU A 270 31.92 -6.88 -2.03
CA LEU A 270 31.61 -6.90 -0.60
C LEU A 270 30.27 -7.60 -0.31
N ALA A 271 29.22 -7.25 -1.06
CA ALA A 271 27.91 -7.89 -0.93
C ALA A 271 28.02 -9.41 -1.16
N ARG A 272 28.72 -9.85 -2.20
CA ARG A 272 28.95 -11.28 -2.47
C ARG A 272 29.64 -11.99 -1.30
N LEU A 273 30.64 -11.37 -0.68
CA LEU A 273 31.31 -11.94 0.49
C LEU A 273 30.37 -12.06 1.68
N TYR A 274 29.56 -11.04 1.95
CA TYR A 274 28.56 -11.05 3.01
C TYR A 274 27.56 -12.20 2.83
N TYR A 275 26.93 -12.33 1.67
CA TYR A 275 25.94 -13.39 1.43
C TYR A 275 26.55 -14.79 1.44
N LYS A 276 27.84 -14.93 1.09
CA LYS A 276 28.57 -16.19 1.21
C LYS A 276 28.81 -16.57 2.68
N GLN A 277 29.09 -15.60 3.55
CA GLN A 277 29.25 -15.86 4.98
C GLN A 277 27.92 -16.31 5.62
N GLN A 278 26.80 -15.65 5.28
CA GLN A 278 25.48 -16.06 5.78
C GLN A 278 25.13 -17.52 5.44
N GLY A 279 25.39 -17.95 4.20
CA GLY A 279 25.15 -19.34 3.78
C GLY A 279 26.07 -20.35 4.48
N ASN A 280 27.21 -19.92 5.01
CA ASN A 280 28.11 -20.77 5.80
C ASN A 280 27.78 -20.74 7.30
N SER A 281 27.21 -19.65 7.83
CA SER A 281 26.84 -19.51 9.25
C SER A 281 25.57 -20.26 9.65
N GLU A 282 24.78 -20.77 8.70
CA GLU A 282 23.79 -21.81 9.02
C GLU A 282 24.44 -23.12 9.54
N GLN A 283 25.78 -23.21 9.49
CA GLN A 283 26.58 -24.27 10.14
C GLN A 283 27.46 -23.79 11.32
N SER A 284 27.47 -22.50 11.70
CA SER A 284 28.19 -22.02 12.89
C SER A 284 27.65 -20.69 13.45
N GLU A 285 27.51 -20.64 14.78
CA GLU A 285 26.83 -19.62 15.59
C GLU A 285 27.18 -18.14 15.33
N SER A 286 26.12 -17.31 15.44
CA SER A 286 26.04 -15.87 15.77
C SER A 286 27.10 -14.91 15.20
N LEU A 287 26.68 -14.11 14.21
CA LEU A 287 27.40 -12.89 13.80
C LEU A 287 26.86 -11.65 14.55
N PRO A 288 27.72 -10.68 14.91
CA PRO A 288 27.30 -9.45 15.59
C PRO A 288 26.60 -8.47 14.62
N LYS A 289 25.59 -7.76 15.14
CA LYS A 289 24.86 -6.68 14.46
C LYS A 289 25.83 -5.65 13.88
N LEU A 290 25.86 -5.50 12.55
CA LEU A 290 26.70 -4.51 11.88
C LEU A 290 26.04 -3.12 11.94
N MET A 291 26.79 -2.14 12.43
CA MET A 291 26.44 -0.73 12.48
C MET A 291 26.36 -0.12 11.08
N THR A 292 25.36 0.72 10.86
CA THR A 292 25.21 1.63 9.74
C THR A 292 26.31 2.71 9.79
N PHE A 293 26.99 2.96 8.67
CA PHE A 293 27.79 4.17 8.42
C PHE A 293 27.20 4.94 7.24
#